data_AF-A0A536U9T6-F1
#
_entry.id   AF-A0A536U9T6-F1
#
_cell.length_a   1.000
_cell.length_b   1.000
_cell.length_c   1.000
_cell.angle_alpha   90.00
_cell.angle_beta   90.00
_cell.angle_gamma   90.00
#
_symmetry.space_group_name_H-M   'P 1'
#
loop_
_entity.id
_entity.type
_entity.pdbx_description
1 polymer ?
#
loop_
_entity_poly.entity_id
_entity_poly.type
_entity_poly.pdbx_seq_one_letter_code
_entity_poly.pdbx_strand_id
1 'polypeptide(L)' 'KKPVRVLLPDGSVAAGEVGGVDASGALVLAHRGRRIRFVSGEVSLRRG' A
#
# COMPACT_ATOMS: atom_id res chain seq x y z
N LYS A 1 7.68 11.13 -0.90
CA LYS A 1 7.18 9.74 -0.93
C LYS A 1 5.94 9.69 -1.82
N LYS A 2 5.67 8.58 -2.52
CA LYS A 2 4.58 8.51 -3.51
C LYS A 2 3.27 8.10 -2.81
N PRO A 3 2.19 8.91 -2.88
CA PRO A 3 0.90 8.53 -2.34
C PRO A 3 0.28 7.45 -3.22
N VAL A 4 -0.33 6.45 -2.60
CA VAL A 4 -1.00 5.33 -3.28
C VAL A 4 -2.32 4.99 -2.61
N ARG A 5 -3.20 4.35 -3.38
CA ARG A 5 -4.44 3.75 -2.90
C ARG A 5 -4.40 2.26 -3.22
N VAL A 6 -4.69 1.41 -2.24
CA VAL A 6 -4.73 -0.05 -2.37
C VAL A 6 -6.15 -0.51 -2.14
N LEU A 7 -6.67 -1.32 -3.07
CA LEU A 7 -7.96 -1.99 -2.94
C LEU A 7 -7.77 -3.24 -2.07
N LEU A 8 -8.55 -3.33 -1.01
CA LEU A 8 -8.55 -4.46 -0.08
C LEU A 8 -9.54 -5.55 -0.55
N PRO A 9 -9.39 -6.81 -0.12
CA PRO A 9 -10.29 -7.90 -0.52
C PRO A 9 -11.77 -7.68 -0.15
N ASP A 10 -12.04 -6.87 0.88
CA ASP A 10 -13.39 -6.48 1.28
C ASP A 10 -13.98 -5.33 0.44
N GLY A 11 -13.26 -4.91 -0.62
CA GLY A 11 -13.62 -3.80 -1.49
C GLY A 11 -13.31 -2.42 -0.91
N SER A 12 -12.80 -2.33 0.32
CA SER A 12 -12.40 -1.07 0.94
C SER A 12 -11.07 -0.56 0.36
N VAL A 13 -10.75 0.72 0.59
CA VAL A 13 -9.53 1.34 0.04
C VAL A 13 -8.64 1.89 1.13
N ALA A 14 -7.40 1.41 1.20
CA ALA A 14 -6.35 1.96 2.04
C ALA A 14 -5.53 3.01 1.28
N ALA A 15 -5.47 4.24 1.77
CA ALA A 15 -4.66 5.31 1.18
C ALA A 15 -3.40 5.57 2.03
N GLY A 16 -2.20 5.52 1.48
CA GLY A 16 -0.97 5.69 2.26
C GLY A 16 0.22 6.11 1.44
N GLU A 17 1.36 6.23 2.11
CA GLU A 17 2.65 6.46 1.45
C GLU A 17 3.43 5.15 1.29
N VAL A 18 4.03 4.95 0.13
CA VAL A 18 4.92 3.78 -0.08
C VAL A 18 6.16 3.93 0.80
N GLY A 19 6.34 2.97 1.70
CA GLY A 19 7.52 2.81 2.54
C GLY A 19 8.60 1.92 1.91
N GLY A 20 8.28 1.22 0.83
CA GLY A 20 9.17 0.31 0.10
C GLY A 20 8.64 -1.12 0.06
N VAL A 21 9.50 -2.05 -0.33
CA VAL A 21 9.25 -3.50 -0.31
C VAL A 21 10.15 -4.10 0.76
N ASP A 22 9.62 -4.95 1.64
CA ASP A 22 10.42 -5.61 2.66
C ASP A 22 11.18 -6.83 2.12
N ALA A 23 12.03 -7.45 2.94
CA ALA A 23 12.88 -8.56 2.55
C ALA A 23 12.12 -9.81 2.05
N SER A 24 10.82 -9.91 2.33
CA SER A 24 9.97 -11.01 1.84
C SER A 24 9.21 -10.68 0.55
N GLY A 25 9.43 -9.50 -0.01
CA GLY A 25 8.73 -9.04 -1.21
C GLY A 25 7.40 -8.35 -0.95
N ALA A 26 7.03 -8.12 0.32
CA ALA A 26 5.76 -7.49 0.64
C ALA A 26 5.84 -5.96 0.52
N LEU A 27 4.81 -5.35 -0.09
CA LEU A 27 4.69 -3.89 -0.18
C LEU A 27 4.31 -3.33 1.21
N VAL A 28 5.07 -2.33 1.66
CA VAL A 28 4.82 -1.67 2.94
C VAL A 28 4.27 -0.27 2.70
N LEU A 29 3.10 0.00 3.26
CA LEU A 29 2.53 1.35 3.31
C LEU A 29 2.60 1.93 4.71
N ALA A 30 3.01 3.20 4.79
CA ALA A 30 2.78 4.01 5.97
C ALA A 30 1.37 4.63 5.87
N HIS A 31 0.51 4.29 6.82
CA HIS A 31 -0.87 4.79 6.91
C HIS A 31 -1.18 5.17 8.36
N ARG A 32 -1.46 6.46 8.61
CA ARG A 32 -1.87 6.99 9.93
C ARG A 32 -0.94 6.51 11.08
N GLY A 33 0.37 6.59 10.88
CA GLY A 33 1.38 6.15 11.87
C GLY A 33 1.54 4.64 12.02
N ARG A 34 0.76 3.83 11.27
CA ARG A 34 0.87 2.37 11.23
C ARG A 34 1.57 1.93 9.95
N ARG A 35 2.30 0.82 10.03
CA ARG A 35 2.83 0.12 8.86
C ARG A 35 1.86 -0.98 8.48
N ILE A 36 1.35 -0.94 7.25
CA ILE A 36 0.48 -1.97 6.69
C ILE A 36 1.29 -2.73 5.65
N ARG A 37 1.27 -4.05 5.75
CA ARG A 37 2.02 -4.96 4.87
C ARG A 37 1.06 -5.69 3.94
N PHE A 38 1.36 -5.65 2.65
CA PHE A 38 0.59 -6.31 1.59
C PHE A 38 1.45 -7.40 0.95
N VAL A 39 1.00 -8.65 1.05
CA VAL A 39 1.73 -9.83 0.53
C VAL A 39 1.24 -10.21 -0.88
N SER A 40 -0.03 -9.92 -1.19
CA SER A 40 -0.62 -10.08 -2.53
C SER A 40 -1.80 -9.11 -2.68
N GLY A 41 -2.13 -8.73 -3.92
CA GLY A 41 -3.24 -7.83 -4.23
C GLY A 41 -2.98 -6.95 -5.46
N GLU A 42 -4.00 -6.23 -5.90
CA GLU A 42 -3.90 -5.29 -7.02
C GLU A 42 -3.54 -3.88 -6.50
N VAL A 43 -2.57 -3.23 -7.14
CA VAL A 43 -2.13 -1.87 -6.80
C VAL A 43 -2.20 -0.99 -8.04
N SER A 44 -3.06 0.04 -8.00
CA SER A 44 -3.16 1.02 -9.07
C SER A 44 -2.43 2.32 -8.68
N LEU A 45 -1.47 2.72 -9.53
CA LEU A 45 -0.80 4.01 -9.38
C LEU A 45 -1.57 5.06 -10.18
N ARG A 46 -2.13 6.06 -9.50
CA ARG A 46 -2.63 7.26 -10.19
C ARG A 46 -1.46 8.22 -10.41
N ARG A 47 -1.22 8.61 -11.67
CA ARG A 47 -0.37 9.76 -11.99
C ARG A 47 -1.23 11.02 -11.82
N GLY A 48 -0.82 11.87 -10.89
CA GLY A 48 -1.15 13.29 -10.89
C GLY A 48 0.05 14.06 -11.39
#